data_AF-A0A1L0B264-F1
#
_entry.id   AF-A0A1L0B264-F1
#
_cell.length_a   1.000
_cell.length_b   1.000
_cell.length_c   1.000
_cell.angle_alpha   90.00
_cell.angle_beta   90.00
_cell.angle_gamma   90.00
#
_symmetry.space_group_name_H-M   'P 1'
#
loop_
_entity.id
_entity.type
_entity.pdbx_description
1 polymer ?
#
loop_
_entity_poly.entity_id
_entity_poly.type
_entity_poly.pdbx_seq_one_letter_code
_entity_poly.pdbx_strand_id
1 'polypeptide(L)'
;MDLSKEDIQAIDDATSDAIGRRKLPVWILSSYEEKTIRKRLKEAAWKRCDEWVAEFVACSKNAGLLIFPKCDSQRFKLHDCLKYYQKDGFVDEQIDIHLKQRLEKMEKKYAEQQATKKNENNK
;
A
#
# COMPACT_ATOMS: atom_id res chain seq x y z
N MET A 1 -30.82 -16.40 14.08
CA MET A 1 -30.06 -15.74 15.16
C MET A 1 -29.51 -14.48 14.55
N ASP A 2 -30.21 -13.37 14.74
CA ASP A 2 -29.77 -12.07 14.22
C ASP A 2 -28.84 -11.46 15.25
N LEU A 3 -27.57 -11.29 14.86
CA LEU A 3 -26.59 -10.55 15.65
C LEU A 3 -27.05 -9.09 15.73
N SER A 4 -27.01 -8.52 16.93
CA SER A 4 -27.36 -7.12 17.13
C SER A 4 -26.33 -6.22 16.43
N LYS A 5 -26.73 -5.00 16.07
CA LYS A 5 -25.79 -4.03 15.46
C LYS A 5 -24.59 -3.73 16.36
N GLU A 6 -24.77 -3.88 17.67
CA GLU A 6 -23.74 -3.69 18.68
C GLU A 6 -22.72 -4.83 18.65
N ASP A 7 -23.17 -6.07 18.41
CA ASP A 7 -22.29 -7.23 18.25
C ASP A 7 -21.47 -7.15 16.96
N ILE A 8 -22.08 -6.67 15.87
CA ILE A 8 -21.38 -6.46 14.58
C ILE A 8 -20.28 -5.40 14.75
N GLN A 9 -20.60 -4.30 15.43
CA GLN A 9 -19.64 -3.23 15.70
C GLN A 9 -18.50 -3.73 16.60
N ALA A 10 -18.79 -4.51 17.63
CA ALA A 10 -17.78 -5.08 18.52
C ALA A 10 -16.87 -6.10 17.80
N ILE A 11 -17.41 -6.87 16.84
CA ILE A 11 -16.63 -7.76 15.98
C ILE A 11 -15.73 -6.94 15.06
N ASP A 12 -16.24 -5.89 14.39
CA ASP A 12 -15.43 -5.03 13.53
C ASP A 12 -14.32 -4.31 14.29
N ASP A 13 -14.61 -3.80 15.49
CA ASP A 13 -13.64 -3.11 16.33
C ASP A 13 -12.55 -4.08 16.82
N ALA A 14 -12.93 -5.28 17.28
CA ALA A 14 -11.99 -6.33 17.68
C ALA A 14 -11.16 -6.88 16.51
N THR A 15 -11.75 -6.96 15.31
CA THR A 15 -11.05 -7.38 14.10
C THR A 15 -10.08 -6.29 13.64
N SER A 16 -10.45 -5.01 13.73
CA SER A 16 -9.57 -3.88 13.41
C SER A 16 -8.39 -3.76 14.40
N ASP A 17 -8.63 -4.00 15.69
CA ASP A 17 -7.60 -3.96 16.74
C ASP A 17 -6.65 -5.17 16.66
N ALA A 18 -7.16 -6.33 16.21
CA ALA A 18 -6.35 -7.51 15.91
C ALA A 18 -5.54 -7.37 14.60
N ILE A 19 -6.09 -6.70 13.58
CA ILE A 19 -5.38 -6.37 12.34
C ILE A 19 -4.27 -5.33 12.62
N GLY A 20 -4.55 -4.30 13.43
CA GLY A 20 -3.57 -3.28 13.80
C GLY A 20 -2.38 -3.79 14.61
N ARG A 21 -2.52 -4.94 15.30
CA ARG A 21 -1.45 -5.54 16.10
C ARG A 21 -0.72 -6.72 15.47
N ARG A 22 -1.24 -7.32 14.39
CA ARG A 22 -0.58 -8.45 13.73
C ARG A 22 -0.12 -8.06 12.33
N LYS A 23 1.20 -8.02 12.14
CA LYS A 23 1.83 -8.06 10.82
C LYS A 23 1.22 -9.22 10.05
N LEU A 24 0.34 -8.93 9.10
CA LEU A 24 -0.30 -9.95 8.29
C LEU A 24 0.81 -10.72 7.55
N PRO A 25 0.79 -12.05 7.60
CA PRO A 25 1.83 -12.81 6.94
C PRO A 25 1.67 -12.67 5.41
N VAL A 26 2.81 -12.52 4.72
CA VAL A 26 2.88 -12.19 3.29
C VAL A 26 2.08 -13.14 2.40
N TRP A 27 1.90 -14.41 2.80
CA TRP A 27 1.16 -15.42 2.03
C TRP A 27 -0.36 -15.16 1.92
N ILE A 28 -0.91 -14.20 2.68
CA ILE A 28 -2.33 -13.81 2.54
C ILE A 28 -2.59 -13.07 1.22
N LEU A 29 -1.54 -12.50 0.62
CA LEU A 29 -1.59 -11.75 -0.63
C LEU A 29 -1.21 -12.66 -1.80
N SER A 30 -1.90 -12.47 -2.93
CA SER A 30 -1.44 -13.05 -4.19
C SER A 30 -0.14 -12.39 -4.64
N SER A 31 0.70 -13.12 -5.38
CA SER A 31 1.94 -12.57 -5.98
C SER A 31 1.69 -11.34 -6.86
N TYR A 32 0.50 -11.21 -7.44
CA TYR A 32 0.12 -10.00 -8.19
C TYR A 32 -0.15 -8.80 -7.27
N GLU A 33 -0.82 -9.02 -6.13
CA GLU A 33 -1.10 -7.99 -5.14
C GLU A 33 0.19 -7.49 -4.50
N GLU A 34 1.09 -8.39 -4.13
CA GLU A 34 2.41 -8.04 -3.58
C GLU A 34 3.21 -7.15 -4.54
N LYS A 35 3.25 -7.49 -5.84
CA LYS A 35 3.91 -6.65 -6.86
C LYS A 35 3.28 -5.26 -6.96
N THR A 36 1.96 -5.19 -6.87
CA THR A 36 1.21 -3.92 -6.93
C THR A 36 1.51 -3.05 -5.71
N ILE A 37 1.53 -3.65 -4.51
CA ILE A 37 1.86 -2.98 -3.25
C ILE A 37 3.30 -2.46 -3.30
N ARG A 38 4.26 -3.28 -3.72
CA ARG A 38 5.66 -2.85 -3.85
C ARG A 38 5.84 -1.76 -4.90
N LYS A 39 5.07 -1.79 -6.01
CA LYS A 39 5.07 -0.72 -7.01
C LYS A 39 4.55 0.60 -6.41
N ARG A 40 3.43 0.56 -5.70
CA ARG A 40 2.86 1.73 -5.01
C ARG A 40 3.84 2.29 -3.97
N LEU A 41 4.47 1.42 -3.18
CA LEU A 41 5.49 1.82 -2.21
C LEU A 41 6.69 2.48 -2.90
N LYS A 42 7.16 1.92 -4.02
CA LYS A 42 8.24 2.52 -4.81
C LYS A 42 7.85 3.92 -5.28
N GLU A 43 6.67 4.09 -5.86
CA GLU A 43 6.16 5.41 -6.30
C GLU A 43 6.06 6.41 -5.14
N ALA A 44 5.60 5.97 -3.96
CA ALA A 44 5.56 6.80 -2.75
C ALA A 44 6.96 7.19 -2.26
N ALA A 45 7.92 6.26 -2.29
CA ALA A 45 9.30 6.51 -1.91
C ALA A 45 9.97 7.53 -2.85
N TRP A 46 9.74 7.44 -4.17
CA TRP A 46 10.25 8.43 -5.13
C TRP A 46 9.72 9.83 -4.85
N LYS A 47 8.42 9.97 -4.53
CA LYS A 47 7.83 11.27 -4.18
C LYS A 47 8.40 11.86 -2.88
N ARG A 48 8.75 11.01 -1.90
CA ARG A 48 9.33 11.47 -0.63
C ARG A 48 10.82 11.82 -0.75
N CYS A 49 11.54 11.18 -1.68
CA CYS A 49 12.97 11.42 -1.93
C CYS A 49 13.21 12.44 -3.07
N ASP A 50 12.21 13.23 -3.47
CA ASP A 50 12.26 14.10 -4.65
C ASP A 50 13.40 15.12 -4.61
N GLU A 51 13.75 15.63 -3.42
CA GLU A 51 14.90 16.52 -3.21
C GLU A 51 16.22 15.89 -3.67
N TRP A 52 16.50 14.65 -3.24
CA TRP A 52 17.70 13.91 -3.62
C TRP A 52 17.70 13.51 -5.10
N VAL A 53 16.51 13.28 -5.66
CA VAL A 53 16.35 13.02 -7.10
C VAL A 53 16.71 14.28 -7.89
N ALA A 54 16.24 15.45 -7.46
CA ALA A 54 16.54 16.72 -8.10
C ALA A 54 18.04 17.04 -8.07
N GLU A 55 18.71 16.82 -6.93
CA GLU A 55 20.18 16.96 -6.83
C GLU A 55 20.93 16.02 -7.77
N PHE A 56 20.51 14.75 -7.82
CA PHE A 56 21.11 13.75 -8.70
C PHE A 56 20.91 14.11 -10.18
N VAL A 57 19.71 14.60 -10.55
CA VAL A 57 19.39 15.06 -11.90
C VAL A 57 20.16 16.32 -12.27
N ALA A 58 20.36 17.25 -11.34
CA ALA A 58 21.17 18.44 -11.57
C ALA A 58 22.64 18.05 -11.85
N CYS A 59 23.18 17.10 -11.09
CA CYS A 59 24.53 16.60 -11.31
C CYS A 59 24.65 15.83 -12.64
N SER A 60 23.66 14.99 -12.99
CA SER A 60 23.70 14.19 -14.21
C SER A 60 23.64 15.04 -15.48
N LYS A 61 22.88 16.14 -15.46
CA LYS A 61 22.86 17.13 -16.55
C LYS A 61 24.23 17.75 -16.81
N ASN A 62 25.01 18.01 -15.76
CA ASN A 62 26.34 18.61 -15.88
C ASN A 62 27.44 17.59 -16.19
N ALA A 63 27.30 16.34 -15.76
CA ALA A 63 28.31 15.31 -15.89
C ALA A 63 28.27 14.53 -17.23
N GLY A 64 27.14 14.53 -17.93
CA GLY A 64 27.02 13.89 -19.25
C GLY A 64 27.29 12.39 -19.20
N LEU A 65 28.30 11.89 -19.94
CA LEU A 65 28.68 10.47 -19.90
C LEU A 65 29.41 10.05 -18.60
N LEU A 66 29.92 11.00 -17.83
CA LEU A 66 30.73 10.75 -16.61
C LEU A 66 29.89 10.80 -15.32
N ILE A 67 28.60 10.46 -15.40
CA ILE A 67 27.67 10.42 -14.25
C ILE A 67 28.24 9.54 -13.13
N PHE A 68 28.75 8.38 -13.50
CA PHE A 68 29.55 7.50 -12.65
C PHE A 68 31.01 7.80 -13.03
N PRO A 69 31.88 8.42 -12.20
CA PRO A 69 31.92 8.54 -10.74
C PRO A 69 31.63 9.95 -10.17
N LYS A 70 31.38 10.97 -11.00
CA LYS A 70 31.28 12.37 -10.52
C LYS A 70 30.04 12.64 -9.65
N CYS A 71 28.97 11.88 -9.84
CA CYS A 71 27.71 12.05 -9.12
C CYS A 71 27.44 10.96 -8.07
N ASP A 72 28.47 10.21 -7.66
CA ASP A 72 28.31 9.10 -6.72
C ASP A 72 27.82 9.57 -5.35
N SER A 73 28.28 10.74 -4.88
CA SER A 73 27.84 11.29 -3.59
C SER A 73 26.33 11.55 -3.54
N GLN A 74 25.75 12.17 -4.56
CA GLN A 74 24.31 12.45 -4.67
C GLN A 74 23.53 11.14 -4.84
N ARG A 75 24.09 10.19 -5.61
CA ARG A 75 23.52 8.86 -5.79
C ARG A 75 23.41 8.09 -4.47
N PHE A 76 24.44 8.13 -3.63
CA PHE A 76 24.41 7.45 -2.33
C PHE A 76 23.33 8.01 -1.42
N LYS A 77 23.19 9.34 -1.34
CA LYS A 77 22.11 9.97 -0.56
C LYS A 77 20.72 9.56 -1.06
N LEU A 78 20.50 9.58 -2.38
CA LEU A 78 19.25 9.12 -2.98
C LEU A 78 18.99 7.64 -2.66
N HIS A 79 20.01 6.80 -2.78
CA HIS A 79 19.90 5.37 -2.50
C HIS A 79 19.59 5.09 -1.03
N ASP A 80 20.21 5.82 -0.10
CA ASP A 80 19.95 5.71 1.33
C ASP A 80 18.53 6.12 1.68
N CYS A 81 18.03 7.19 1.06
CA CYS A 81 16.62 7.59 1.18
C CYS A 81 15.67 6.48 0.69
N LEU A 82 15.92 5.90 -0.49
CA LEU A 82 15.08 4.82 -1.02
C LEU A 82 15.15 3.56 -0.16
N LYS A 83 16.33 3.21 0.37
CA LYS A 83 16.53 2.06 1.25
C LYS A 83 15.79 2.21 2.57
N TYR A 84 15.67 3.43 3.10
CA TYR A 84 14.88 3.70 4.29
C TYR A 84 13.40 3.31 4.12
N TYR A 85 12.81 3.63 2.96
CA TYR A 85 11.40 3.31 2.66
C TYR A 85 11.15 1.86 2.26
N GLN A 86 12.19 1.06 2.01
CA GLN A 86 12.07 -0.38 1.75
C GLN A 86 11.92 -1.22 3.02
N LYS A 87 11.99 -0.61 4.21
CA LYS A 87 11.82 -1.31 5.49
C LYS A 87 10.42 -1.91 5.63
N ASP A 88 10.34 -3.04 6.32
CA ASP A 88 9.09 -3.81 6.51
C ASP A 88 7.93 -2.97 7.05
N GLY A 89 8.20 -1.99 7.93
CA GLY A 89 7.14 -1.13 8.48
C GLY A 89 6.37 -0.33 7.43
N PHE A 90 7.03 0.13 6.36
CA PHE A 90 6.34 0.83 5.27
C PHE A 90 5.64 -0.14 4.32
N VAL A 91 6.14 -1.38 4.21
CA VAL A 91 5.46 -2.44 3.45
C VAL A 91 4.16 -2.82 4.14
N ASP A 92 4.20 -3.02 5.46
CA ASP A 92 3.03 -3.35 6.28
C ASP A 92 1.93 -2.27 6.14
N GLU A 93 2.29 -0.98 6.22
CA GLU A 93 1.34 0.13 6.01
C GLU A 93 0.63 0.06 4.65
N GLN A 94 1.38 -0.26 3.58
CA GLN A 94 0.80 -0.37 2.24
C GLN A 94 -0.07 -1.62 2.07
N ILE A 95 0.24 -2.70 2.79
CA ILE A 95 -0.58 -3.91 2.85
C ILE A 95 -1.93 -3.56 3.49
N ASP A 96 -1.93 -2.84 4.61
CA ASP A 96 -3.16 -2.46 5.31
C ASP A 96 -4.07 -1.60 4.43
N ILE A 97 -3.49 -0.64 3.71
CA ILE A 97 -4.24 0.18 2.74
C ILE A 97 -4.85 -0.69 1.65
N HIS A 98 -4.11 -1.67 1.12
CA HIS A 98 -4.61 -2.58 0.09
C HIS A 98 -5.75 -3.47 0.60
N LEU A 99 -5.64 -3.99 1.82
CA LEU A 99 -6.67 -4.81 2.44
C LEU A 99 -7.95 -4.01 2.72
N LYS A 100 -7.85 -2.78 3.22
CA LYS A 100 -9.00 -1.87 3.39
C LYS A 100 -9.73 -1.64 2.07
N GLN A 101 -8.98 -1.32 1.00
CA GLN A 101 -9.56 -1.15 -0.34
C GLN A 101 -10.25 -2.42 -0.88
N ARG A 102 -9.75 -3.60 -0.49
CA ARG A 102 -10.33 -4.88 -0.87
C ARG A 102 -11.63 -5.16 -0.10
N LEU A 103 -11.66 -4.87 1.19
CA LEU A 103 -12.87 -5.00 2.04
C LEU A 103 -14.00 -4.10 1.52
N GLU A 104 -13.72 -2.82 1.28
CA GLU A 104 -14.70 -1.87 0.74
C GLU A 104 -15.29 -2.33 -0.61
N LYS A 105 -14.47 -2.94 -1.47
CA LYS A 105 -14.93 -3.50 -2.76
C LYS A 105 -15.84 -4.72 -2.55
N MET A 106 -15.56 -5.55 -1.55
CA MET A 106 -16.38 -6.73 -1.25
C MET A 106 -17.73 -6.33 -0.66
N GLU A 107 -17.75 -5.36 0.25
CA GLU A 107 -18.98 -4.82 0.84
C GLU A 107 -19.92 -4.23 -0.22
N LYS A 108 -19.37 -3.42 -1.14
CA LYS A 108 -20.14 -2.85 -2.26
C LYS A 108 -20.78 -3.95 -3.12
N LYS A 109 -20.01 -4.97 -3.51
CA LYS A 109 -20.53 -6.11 -4.28
C LYS A 109 -21.61 -6.87 -3.53
N TYR A 110 -21.46 -7.04 -2.22
CA TYR A 110 -22.46 -7.73 -1.41
C TYR A 110 -23.76 -6.93 -1.31
N ALA A 111 -23.68 -5.61 -1.12
CA ALA A 111 -24.84 -4.72 -1.11
C ALA A 111 -25.58 -4.73 -2.47
N GLU A 112 -24.85 -4.70 -3.59
CA GLU A 112 -25.41 -4.83 -4.94
C GLU A 112 -26.15 -6.17 -5.12
N GLN A 113 -25.53 -7.29 -4.70
CA GLN A 113 -26.15 -8.61 -4.77
C GLN A 113 -27.40 -8.74 -3.90
N GLN A 114 -27.46 -8.06 -2.77
CA GLN A 114 -28.68 -8.03 -1.95
C GLN A 114 -29.79 -7.22 -2.61
N ALA A 115 -29.47 -6.10 -3.26
CA ALA A 115 -30.43 -5.30 -3.99
C ALA A 115 -31.03 -6.06 -5.19
N THR A 116 -30.20 -6.80 -5.94
CA THR A 116 -30.69 -7.60 -7.07
C THR A 116 -31.62 -8.73 -6.61
N LYS A 117 -31.25 -9.47 -5.55
CA LYS A 117 -32.10 -10.54 -4.98
C LYS A 117 -33.45 -10.04 -4.47
N LYS A 118 -33.49 -8.84 -3.87
CA LYS A 118 -34.76 -8.21 -3.42
C LYS A 118 -35.66 -7.84 -4.60
N ASN A 119 -35.08 -7.39 -5.71
CA ASN A 119 -35.83 -7.05 -6.92
C ASN A 119 -36.37 -8.31 -7.63
N GLU A 120 -35.64 -9.44 -7.58
CA GLU A 120 -36.11 -10.72 -8.13
C GLU A 120 -37.24 -11.34 -7.29
N ASN A 121 -37.18 -11.23 -5.95
CA ASN A 121 -38.22 -11.79 -5.07
C ASN A 121 -39.53 -10.96 -5.04
N ASN A 122 -39.53 -9.73 -5.57
CA ASN A 122 -40.69 -8.83 -5.57
C ASN A 122 -41.36 -8.73 -6.96
N LYS A 123 -40.98 -9.61 -7.90
CA LYS A 123 -41.54 -9.75 -9.25
C LYS A 123 -42.21 -11.10 -9.40
#